data_AF-A0A8H4V6X4-F1
#
_entry.id   AF-A0A8H4V6X4-F1
#
_cell.length_a   1.000
_cell.length_b   1.000
_cell.length_c   1.000
_cell.angle_alpha   90.00
_cell.angle_beta   90.00
_cell.angle_gamma   90.00
#
_symmetry.space_group_name_H-M   'P 1'
#
loop_
_entity.id
_entity.type
_entity.pdbx_description
1 polymer ?
#
loop_
_entity_poly.entity_id
_entity_poly.type
_entity_poly.pdbx_seq_one_letter_code
_entity_poly.pdbx_strand_id
1 'polypeptide(L)'
;MSLPKAITVDAVAAAVRRWLLNPKTAVPLTLSLHWQPVFALLLSRVAERQATKLRWGASVLAAASILIVVNMYLTKQVANNWVRDTRWNWDDELVVVTGGSSGLGACITQRLIARNSRTRVVVVDFQPLRWTLPSDARVHLYQCDLSDSAALGATCLRIRQEVGHPSVLFNNAGLARGFTMLEGTPADVEITIRTNLIAPFLLAKEFLPEMVRRDHGHIVNTGSLSALLPPAGLVDYSATKAGLATLHEGLQLELKARHKAPRVRLTLGVFGFVQTPIFSGSCDRWHRAMPLLNADSVGERLVEAVYSGYGSTIYLPLVVRWIACLVRGPGKRPWCFVGALELMTSTQRGGPEWLSRLVRERTLGLNLEFKGRQQLDDKTSGIRGIGADRADASDMVVEVDAP
;
A
#
# COMPACT_ATOMS: atom_id res chain seq x y z
N MET A 1 8.19 -18.99 -32.81
CA MET A 1 8.04 -19.80 -31.58
C MET A 1 7.14 -19.06 -30.61
N SER A 2 5.84 -19.36 -30.62
CA SER A 2 4.86 -18.77 -29.71
C SER A 2 5.00 -19.43 -28.33
N LEU A 3 5.42 -18.65 -27.33
CA LEU A 3 5.45 -19.09 -25.93
C LEU A 3 4.01 -19.37 -25.43
N PRO A 4 3.82 -20.40 -24.58
CA PRO A 4 2.49 -20.84 -24.13
C PRO A 4 1.75 -19.76 -23.31
N LYS A 5 0.41 -19.74 -23.45
CA LYS A 5 -0.54 -18.75 -22.85
C LYS A 5 -0.47 -18.61 -21.32
N ALA A 6 0.27 -19.48 -20.62
CA ALA A 6 0.34 -19.53 -19.15
C ALA A 6 1.45 -18.65 -18.53
N ILE A 7 2.38 -18.12 -19.33
CA ILE A 7 3.51 -17.34 -18.80
C ILE A 7 3.15 -15.85 -18.80
N THR A 8 2.86 -15.30 -17.61
CA THR A 8 2.64 -13.85 -17.43
C THR A 8 3.98 -13.10 -17.40
N VAL A 9 3.96 -11.81 -17.77
CA VAL A 9 5.15 -10.94 -17.61
C VAL A 9 5.65 -10.94 -16.17
N ASP A 10 4.71 -11.07 -15.23
CA ASP A 10 4.98 -11.14 -13.80
C ASP A 10 5.80 -12.38 -13.40
N ALA A 11 5.42 -13.55 -13.92
CA ALA A 11 6.13 -14.81 -13.66
C ALA A 11 7.58 -14.77 -14.19
N VAL A 12 7.77 -14.20 -15.39
CA VAL A 12 9.11 -14.01 -15.98
C VAL A 12 9.92 -13.00 -15.15
N ALA A 13 9.34 -11.86 -14.81
CA ALA A 13 10.00 -10.84 -14.01
C ALA A 13 10.39 -11.38 -12.61
N ALA A 14 9.51 -12.16 -11.99
CA ALA A 14 9.78 -12.83 -10.72
C ALA A 14 10.93 -13.86 -10.85
N ALA A 15 10.94 -14.67 -11.91
CA ALA A 15 12.01 -15.62 -12.17
C ALA A 15 13.36 -14.94 -12.41
N VAL A 16 13.40 -13.91 -13.25
CA VAL A 16 14.61 -13.10 -13.50
C VAL A 16 15.11 -12.48 -12.20
N ARG A 17 14.22 -11.92 -11.39
CA ARG A 17 14.60 -11.34 -10.09
C ARG A 17 15.16 -12.38 -9.12
N ARG A 18 14.60 -13.59 -9.10
CA ARG A 18 15.01 -14.67 -8.19
C ARG A 18 16.38 -15.25 -8.55
N TRP A 19 16.73 -15.28 -9.84
CA TRP A 19 17.94 -15.95 -10.35
C TRP A 19 19.03 -15.01 -10.83
N LEU A 20 18.71 -14.04 -11.70
CA LEU A 20 19.71 -13.18 -12.34
C LEU A 20 20.03 -11.93 -11.50
N LEU A 21 19.05 -11.40 -10.76
CA LEU A 21 19.21 -10.19 -9.95
C LEU A 21 19.28 -10.48 -8.44
N ASN A 22 19.63 -11.71 -8.08
CA ASN A 22 19.81 -12.11 -6.69
C ASN A 22 21.30 -12.02 -6.34
N PRO A 23 21.69 -11.27 -5.29
CA PRO A 23 23.10 -11.15 -4.92
C PRO A 23 23.72 -12.50 -4.54
N LYS A 24 22.92 -13.45 -4.03
CA LYS A 24 23.39 -14.78 -3.65
C LYS A 24 23.86 -15.62 -4.84
N THR A 25 23.41 -15.31 -6.06
CA THR A 25 23.82 -15.99 -7.29
C THR A 25 24.75 -15.12 -8.12
N ALA A 26 24.43 -13.84 -8.29
CA ALA A 26 25.18 -12.91 -9.14
C ALA A 26 26.58 -12.58 -8.59
N VAL A 27 26.72 -12.42 -7.27
CA VAL A 27 28.02 -12.08 -6.65
C VAL A 27 29.01 -13.25 -6.73
N PRO A 28 28.67 -14.49 -6.32
CA PRO A 28 29.59 -15.62 -6.47
C PRO A 28 29.96 -15.91 -7.92
N LEU A 29 29.01 -15.78 -8.86
CA LEU A 29 29.28 -15.93 -10.29
C LEU A 29 30.32 -14.91 -10.78
N THR A 30 30.17 -13.66 -10.36
CA THR A 30 31.10 -12.58 -10.71
C THR A 30 32.48 -12.81 -10.10
N LEU A 31 32.54 -13.19 -8.82
CA LEU A 31 33.79 -13.54 -8.14
C LEU A 31 34.49 -14.70 -8.85
N SER A 32 33.75 -15.73 -9.26
CA SER A 32 34.27 -16.86 -10.02
C SER A 32 34.87 -16.43 -11.36
N LEU A 33 34.19 -15.54 -12.10
CA LEU A 33 34.68 -15.01 -13.37
C LEU A 33 35.87 -14.04 -13.24
N HIS A 34 36.12 -13.51 -12.03
CA HIS A 34 37.30 -12.69 -11.73
C HIS A 34 38.46 -13.52 -11.18
N TRP A 35 38.22 -14.77 -10.81
CA TRP A 35 39.26 -15.67 -10.33
C TRP A 35 40.07 -16.19 -11.52
N GLN A 36 41.36 -15.84 -11.54
CA GLN A 36 42.27 -16.12 -12.66
C GLN A 36 42.21 -17.56 -13.20
N PRO A 37 42.21 -18.62 -12.37
CA PRO A 37 42.16 -20.00 -12.88
C PRO A 37 40.87 -20.30 -13.67
N VAL A 38 39.72 -19.81 -13.18
CA VAL A 38 38.42 -20.01 -13.81
C VAL A 38 38.31 -19.17 -15.09
N PHE A 39 38.81 -17.94 -15.07
CA PHE A 39 38.81 -17.08 -16.25
C PHE A 39 39.73 -17.62 -17.35
N ALA A 40 40.89 -18.17 -17.00
CA ALA A 40 41.79 -18.85 -17.94
C ALA A 40 41.13 -20.07 -18.59
N LEU A 41 40.39 -20.87 -17.81
CA LEU A 41 39.59 -21.98 -18.34
C LEU A 41 38.51 -21.48 -19.32
N LEU A 42 37.87 -20.34 -19.05
CA LEU A 42 36.90 -19.74 -19.95
C LEU A 42 37.55 -19.28 -21.27
N LEU A 43 38.71 -18.62 -21.19
CA LEU A 43 39.49 -18.20 -22.36
C LEU A 43 39.94 -19.38 -23.23
N SER A 44 40.15 -20.57 -22.64
CA SER A 44 40.48 -21.79 -23.40
C SER A 44 39.32 -22.31 -24.27
N ARG A 45 38.08 -21.89 -23.99
CA ARG A 45 36.87 -22.37 -24.68
C ARG A 45 36.16 -21.32 -25.52
N VAL A 46 36.44 -20.04 -25.26
CA VAL A 46 35.67 -18.91 -25.78
C VAL A 46 36.63 -17.80 -26.20
N ALA A 47 36.34 -17.12 -27.32
CA ALA A 47 37.15 -16.00 -27.78
C ALA A 47 37.30 -14.92 -26.69
N GLU A 48 38.49 -14.34 -26.56
CA GLU A 48 38.82 -13.36 -25.53
C GLU A 48 37.80 -12.21 -25.45
N ARG A 49 37.38 -11.69 -26.61
CA ARG A 49 36.36 -10.64 -26.70
C ARG A 49 35.03 -11.04 -26.06
N GLN A 50 34.62 -12.31 -26.21
CA GLN A 50 33.39 -12.83 -25.62
C GLN A 50 33.57 -13.10 -24.11
N ALA A 51 34.72 -13.63 -23.68
CA ALA A 51 35.03 -13.86 -22.27
C ALA A 51 35.07 -12.54 -21.46
N THR A 52 35.70 -11.50 -21.99
CA THR A 52 35.75 -10.17 -21.37
C THR A 52 34.37 -9.51 -21.30
N LYS A 53 33.55 -9.66 -22.34
CA LYS A 53 32.13 -9.23 -22.31
C LYS A 53 31.33 -9.96 -21.24
N LEU A 54 31.52 -11.27 -21.09
CA LEU A 54 30.81 -12.07 -20.09
C LEU A 54 31.20 -11.64 -18.67
N ARG A 55 32.49 -11.42 -18.43
CA ARG A 55 33.03 -10.91 -17.15
C ARG A 55 32.47 -9.53 -16.81
N TRP A 56 32.46 -8.61 -17.77
CA TRP A 56 31.87 -7.27 -17.59
C TRP A 56 30.36 -7.36 -17.32
N GLY A 57 29.63 -8.15 -18.11
CA GLY A 57 28.20 -8.36 -17.93
C GLY A 57 27.84 -8.94 -16.55
N ALA A 58 28.64 -9.90 -16.05
CA ALA A 58 28.49 -10.43 -14.70
C ALA A 58 28.70 -9.36 -13.62
N SER A 59 29.75 -8.53 -13.74
CA SER A 59 29.99 -7.40 -12.83
C SER A 59 28.82 -6.41 -12.80
N VAL A 60 28.27 -6.08 -13.97
CA VAL A 60 27.09 -5.19 -14.08
C VAL A 60 25.88 -5.81 -13.39
N LEU A 61 25.61 -7.11 -13.59
CA LEU A 61 24.50 -7.82 -12.94
C LEU A 61 24.70 -7.91 -11.42
N ALA A 62 25.91 -8.18 -10.93
CA ALA A 62 26.20 -8.19 -9.50
C ALA A 62 26.00 -6.81 -8.88
N ALA A 63 26.53 -5.75 -9.50
CA ALA A 63 26.31 -4.37 -9.06
C ALA A 63 24.81 -4.02 -9.03
N ALA A 64 24.06 -4.38 -10.08
CA ALA A 64 22.62 -4.18 -10.14
C ALA A 64 21.87 -4.94 -9.03
N SER A 65 22.23 -6.20 -8.77
CA SER A 65 21.62 -7.01 -7.71
C SER A 65 21.86 -6.43 -6.31
N ILE A 66 23.06 -5.92 -6.04
CA ILE A 66 23.41 -5.25 -4.78
C ILE A 66 22.60 -3.97 -4.64
N LEU A 67 22.55 -3.14 -5.70
CA LEU A 67 21.78 -1.90 -5.70
C LEU A 67 20.29 -2.15 -5.43
N ILE A 68 19.69 -3.18 -6.02
CA ILE A 68 18.29 -3.55 -5.76
C ILE A 68 18.07 -3.91 -4.30
N VAL A 69 18.97 -4.70 -3.70
CA VAL A 69 18.85 -5.16 -2.30
C VAL A 69 19.07 -4.02 -1.32
N VAL A 70 20.08 -3.18 -1.57
CA VAL A 70 20.31 -1.95 -0.79
C VAL A 70 19.09 -1.04 -0.88
N ASN A 71 18.54 -0.85 -2.08
CA ASN A 71 17.34 -0.05 -2.29
C ASN A 71 16.14 -0.60 -1.52
N MET A 72 15.87 -1.91 -1.58
CA MET A 72 14.79 -2.55 -0.82
C MET A 72 14.99 -2.41 0.69
N TYR A 73 16.23 -2.55 1.16
CA TYR A 73 16.58 -2.37 2.56
C TYR A 73 16.30 -0.92 2.99
N LEU A 74 16.80 0.07 2.26
CA LEU A 74 16.57 1.48 2.56
C LEU A 74 15.08 1.85 2.50
N THR A 75 14.36 1.39 1.47
CA THR A 75 12.89 1.55 1.37
C THR A 75 12.20 1.00 2.61
N LYS A 76 12.53 -0.23 3.01
CA LYS A 76 11.96 -0.84 4.22
C LYS A 76 12.29 0.00 5.45
N GLN A 77 13.54 0.40 5.65
CA GLN A 77 13.93 1.12 6.86
C GLN A 77 13.34 2.52 6.95
N VAL A 78 13.38 3.28 5.86
CA VAL A 78 12.79 4.62 5.81
C VAL A 78 11.26 4.55 5.93
N ALA A 79 10.61 3.57 5.29
CA ALA A 79 9.17 3.36 5.43
C ALA A 79 8.75 3.07 6.88
N ASN A 80 9.67 2.51 7.66
CA ASN A 80 9.48 2.02 9.02
C ASN A 80 10.21 2.84 10.08
N ASN A 81 10.60 4.07 9.74
CA ASN A 81 11.21 5.02 10.65
C ASN A 81 12.48 4.49 11.35
N TRP A 82 13.16 3.50 10.76
CA TRP A 82 14.30 2.80 11.35
C TRP A 82 14.01 2.10 12.69
N VAL A 83 12.73 1.92 13.02
CA VAL A 83 12.29 1.27 14.26
C VAL A 83 11.59 -0.04 13.91
N ARG A 84 11.82 -1.08 14.71
CA ARG A 84 11.08 -2.36 14.64
C ARG A 84 10.17 -2.46 15.85
N ASP A 85 8.92 -2.90 15.65
CA ASP A 85 8.04 -3.28 16.74
C ASP A 85 8.08 -4.78 16.99
N THR A 86 8.47 -5.18 18.20
CA THR A 86 8.57 -6.59 18.63
C THR A 86 7.44 -7.00 19.56
N ARG A 87 6.47 -6.11 19.82
CA ARG A 87 5.39 -6.32 20.79
C ARG A 87 4.15 -7.03 20.20
N TRP A 88 4.15 -7.31 18.90
CA TRP A 88 3.03 -7.98 18.23
C TRP A 88 2.73 -9.34 18.89
N ASN A 89 1.53 -9.47 19.46
CA ASN A 89 0.98 -10.73 19.93
C ASN A 89 -0.40 -10.94 19.33
N TRP A 90 -0.46 -11.77 18.28
CA TRP A 90 -1.68 -11.99 17.49
C TRP A 90 -2.87 -12.57 18.27
N ASP A 91 -2.65 -13.11 19.46
CA ASP A 91 -3.72 -13.55 20.35
C ASP A 91 -4.44 -12.37 21.05
N ASP A 92 -3.73 -11.26 21.24
CA ASP A 92 -4.23 -10.03 21.88
C ASP A 92 -4.65 -8.98 20.85
N GLU A 93 -4.19 -9.11 19.59
CA GLU A 93 -4.52 -8.16 18.54
C GLU A 93 -6.01 -8.19 18.17
N LEU A 94 -6.54 -7.00 17.93
CA LEU A 94 -7.86 -6.76 17.36
C LEU A 94 -7.72 -6.16 15.97
N VAL A 95 -8.28 -6.83 14.97
CA VAL A 95 -8.19 -6.44 13.56
C VAL A 95 -9.57 -6.05 13.04
N VAL A 96 -9.74 -4.82 12.55
CA VAL A 96 -10.96 -4.38 11.87
C VAL A 96 -10.75 -4.51 10.36
N VAL A 97 -11.68 -5.17 9.67
CA VAL A 97 -11.70 -5.32 8.22
C VAL A 97 -13.00 -4.75 7.67
N THR A 98 -12.90 -3.68 6.87
CA THR A 98 -14.06 -3.16 6.16
C THR A 98 -14.30 -3.91 4.85
N GLY A 99 -15.57 -4.17 4.50
CA GLY A 99 -15.91 -4.93 3.30
C GLY A 99 -15.55 -6.42 3.42
N GLY A 100 -15.51 -6.96 4.64
CA GLY A 100 -15.07 -8.33 4.95
C GLY A 100 -16.08 -9.42 4.58
N SER A 101 -17.29 -9.07 4.12
CA SER A 101 -18.32 -10.05 3.79
C SER A 101 -18.14 -10.67 2.40
N SER A 102 -17.38 -10.05 1.50
CA SER A 102 -17.17 -10.54 0.14
C SER A 102 -15.82 -10.14 -0.47
N GLY A 103 -15.51 -10.67 -1.66
CA GLY A 103 -14.35 -10.25 -2.46
C GLY A 103 -13.01 -10.33 -1.73
N LEU A 104 -12.21 -9.28 -1.84
CA LEU A 104 -10.88 -9.20 -1.22
C LEU A 104 -10.97 -9.16 0.31
N GLY A 105 -11.95 -8.47 0.88
CA GLY A 105 -12.10 -8.38 2.34
C GLY A 105 -12.44 -9.72 2.98
N ALA A 106 -13.27 -10.53 2.32
CA ALA A 106 -13.53 -11.91 2.75
C ALA A 106 -12.24 -12.74 2.74
N CYS A 107 -11.43 -12.64 1.68
CA CYS A 107 -10.16 -13.34 1.60
C CYS A 107 -9.19 -12.89 2.72
N ILE A 108 -9.07 -11.59 2.96
CA ILE A 108 -8.26 -11.05 4.07
C ILE A 108 -8.73 -11.65 5.41
N THR A 109 -10.05 -11.60 5.67
CA THR A 109 -10.63 -12.10 6.93
C THR A 109 -10.38 -13.59 7.12
N GLN A 110 -10.64 -14.41 6.09
CA GLN A 110 -10.40 -15.85 6.14
C GLN A 110 -8.92 -16.18 6.33
N ARG A 111 -8.00 -15.45 5.68
CA ARG A 111 -6.56 -15.64 5.86
C ARG A 111 -6.07 -15.21 7.24
N LEU A 112 -6.65 -14.18 7.85
CA LEU A 112 -6.36 -13.81 9.25
C LEU A 112 -6.74 -14.95 10.20
N ILE A 113 -7.95 -15.49 10.05
CA ILE A 113 -8.46 -16.60 10.87
C ILE A 113 -7.61 -17.86 10.67
N ALA A 114 -7.31 -18.21 9.41
CA ALA A 114 -6.50 -19.38 9.10
C ALA A 114 -5.06 -19.29 9.63
N ARG A 115 -4.53 -18.07 9.78
CA ARG A 115 -3.18 -17.84 10.27
C ARG A 115 -3.11 -17.86 11.80
N ASN A 116 -4.14 -17.35 12.47
CA ASN A 116 -4.31 -17.49 13.92
C ASN A 116 -5.80 -17.38 14.31
N SER A 117 -6.41 -18.48 14.75
CA SER A 117 -7.82 -18.52 15.16
C SER A 117 -8.11 -17.72 16.44
N ARG A 118 -7.07 -17.39 17.23
CA ARG A 118 -7.20 -16.57 18.44
C ARG A 118 -7.24 -15.07 18.17
N THR A 119 -6.81 -14.62 16.99
CA THR A 119 -6.89 -13.20 16.60
C THR A 119 -8.36 -12.77 16.53
N ARG A 120 -8.69 -11.68 17.23
CA ARG A 120 -10.03 -11.11 17.17
C ARG A 120 -10.18 -10.33 15.88
N VAL A 121 -11.16 -10.68 15.07
CA VAL A 121 -11.43 -9.98 13.80
C VAL A 121 -12.82 -9.37 13.84
N VAL A 122 -12.92 -8.09 13.52
CA VAL A 122 -14.16 -7.36 13.39
C VAL A 122 -14.40 -7.10 11.92
N VAL A 123 -15.48 -7.64 11.36
CA VAL A 123 -15.91 -7.32 10.00
C VAL A 123 -16.95 -6.21 10.06
N VAL A 124 -16.68 -5.12 9.35
CA VAL A 124 -17.63 -4.01 9.15
C VAL A 124 -18.04 -4.01 7.69
N ASP A 125 -19.31 -4.30 7.42
CA ASP A 125 -19.82 -4.40 6.06
C ASP A 125 -21.31 -4.03 6.04
N PHE A 126 -21.80 -3.55 4.91
CA PHE A 126 -23.24 -3.33 4.72
C PHE A 126 -23.97 -4.65 4.49
N GLN A 127 -23.29 -5.64 3.91
CA GLN A 127 -23.86 -6.93 3.53
C GLN A 127 -23.55 -8.03 4.56
N PRO A 128 -24.43 -9.04 4.72
CA PRO A 128 -24.11 -10.22 5.51
C PRO A 128 -22.95 -11.01 4.89
N LEU A 129 -22.25 -11.82 5.70
CA LEU A 129 -21.17 -12.68 5.23
C LEU A 129 -21.64 -13.60 4.10
N ARG A 130 -20.83 -13.70 3.04
CA ARG A 130 -21.07 -14.63 1.92
C ARG A 130 -20.22 -15.91 2.01
N TRP A 131 -19.65 -16.18 3.17
CA TRP A 131 -18.76 -17.30 3.44
C TRP A 131 -19.00 -17.83 4.86
N THR A 132 -18.63 -19.10 5.10
CA THR A 132 -18.92 -19.78 6.37
C THR A 132 -17.84 -19.47 7.40
N LEU A 133 -18.27 -19.01 8.57
CA LEU A 133 -17.39 -18.76 9.70
C LEU A 133 -17.02 -20.08 10.41
N PRO A 134 -15.72 -20.38 10.64
CA PRO A 134 -15.32 -21.49 11.48
C PRO A 134 -15.84 -21.32 12.92
N SER A 135 -16.25 -22.41 13.57
CA SER A 135 -16.88 -22.36 14.90
C SER A 135 -15.95 -21.86 16.01
N ASP A 136 -14.64 -21.98 15.83
CA ASP A 136 -13.60 -21.57 16.77
C ASP A 136 -13.07 -20.14 16.51
N ALA A 137 -13.51 -19.50 15.42
CA ALA A 137 -13.01 -18.19 15.03
C ALA A 137 -13.62 -17.06 15.87
N ARG A 138 -12.77 -16.16 16.39
CA ARG A 138 -13.19 -14.98 17.15
C ARG A 138 -13.56 -13.81 16.24
N VAL A 139 -14.68 -13.96 15.52
CA VAL A 139 -15.15 -12.94 14.56
C VAL A 139 -16.41 -12.24 15.04
N HIS A 140 -16.39 -10.91 15.04
CA HIS A 140 -17.52 -10.05 15.35
C HIS A 140 -17.99 -9.35 14.08
N LEU A 141 -19.30 -9.30 13.85
CA LEU A 141 -19.90 -8.71 12.66
C LEU A 141 -20.67 -7.46 13.03
N TYR A 142 -20.38 -6.34 12.36
CA TYR A 142 -21.13 -5.11 12.48
C TYR A 142 -21.65 -4.70 11.12
N GLN A 143 -22.97 -4.64 11.01
CA GLN A 143 -23.60 -4.14 9.79
C GLN A 143 -23.57 -2.61 9.80
N CYS A 144 -22.88 -2.01 8.83
CA CYS A 144 -22.75 -0.55 8.73
C CYS A 144 -22.63 -0.12 7.28
N ASP A 145 -23.45 0.86 6.87
CA ASP A 145 -23.19 1.62 5.66
C ASP A 145 -22.06 2.61 5.93
N LEU A 146 -20.93 2.43 5.25
CA LEU A 146 -19.77 3.31 5.43
C LEU A 146 -19.95 4.69 4.82
N SER A 147 -20.95 4.88 3.95
CA SER A 147 -21.27 6.21 3.43
C SER A 147 -21.97 7.09 4.48
N ASP A 148 -22.58 6.50 5.50
CA ASP A 148 -23.19 7.23 6.63
C ASP A 148 -22.18 7.44 7.77
N SER A 149 -21.69 8.68 7.88
CA SER A 149 -20.73 9.08 8.91
C SER A 149 -21.26 8.92 10.35
N ALA A 150 -22.57 9.07 10.58
CA ALA A 150 -23.16 8.92 11.90
C ALA A 150 -23.25 7.44 12.29
N ALA A 151 -23.71 6.58 11.37
CA ALA A 151 -23.71 5.13 11.56
C ALA A 151 -22.29 4.58 11.75
N LEU A 152 -21.32 5.09 11.01
CA LEU A 152 -19.90 4.75 11.14
C LEU A 152 -19.37 5.08 12.53
N GLY A 153 -19.62 6.30 13.03
CA GLY A 153 -19.19 6.72 14.37
C GLY A 153 -19.83 5.88 15.49
N ALA A 154 -21.14 5.62 15.40
CA ALA A 154 -21.84 4.76 16.36
C ALA A 154 -21.30 3.32 16.34
N THR A 155 -21.01 2.77 15.16
CA THR A 155 -20.42 1.44 15.00
C THR A 155 -19.01 1.38 15.59
N CYS A 156 -18.18 2.39 15.35
CA CYS A 156 -16.83 2.46 15.93
C CYS A 156 -16.86 2.53 17.45
N LEU A 157 -17.79 3.29 18.03
CA LEU A 157 -17.99 3.35 19.48
C LEU A 157 -18.37 1.97 20.04
N ARG A 158 -19.33 1.28 19.41
CA ARG A 158 -19.73 -0.08 19.80
C ARG A 158 -18.57 -1.07 19.73
N ILE A 159 -17.77 -1.05 18.66
CA ILE A 159 -16.58 -1.91 18.53
C ILE A 159 -15.63 -1.69 19.72
N ARG A 160 -15.35 -0.42 20.06
CA ARG A 160 -14.47 -0.07 21.19
C ARG A 160 -15.00 -0.56 22.54
N GLN A 161 -16.31 -0.47 22.76
CA GLN A 161 -16.95 -0.86 24.02
C GLN A 161 -17.14 -2.38 24.15
N GLU A 162 -17.56 -3.04 23.08
CA GLU A 162 -17.95 -4.46 23.09
C GLU A 162 -16.76 -5.40 22.85
N VAL A 163 -15.77 -4.99 22.03
CA VAL A 163 -14.65 -5.86 21.61
C VAL A 163 -13.30 -5.31 22.09
N GLY A 164 -13.12 -3.99 22.02
CA GLY A 164 -11.93 -3.28 22.46
C GLY A 164 -11.33 -2.39 21.37
N HIS A 165 -10.11 -1.89 21.62
CA HIS A 165 -9.44 -0.97 20.70
C HIS A 165 -8.68 -1.70 19.59
N PRO A 166 -8.95 -1.39 18.31
CA PRO A 166 -8.25 -2.01 17.19
C PRO A 166 -6.75 -1.69 17.17
N SER A 167 -5.96 -2.73 16.91
CA SER A 167 -4.52 -2.65 16.62
C SER A 167 -4.26 -2.55 15.11
N VAL A 168 -5.13 -3.15 14.30
CA VAL A 168 -5.01 -3.17 12.84
C VAL A 168 -6.33 -2.74 12.21
N LEU A 169 -6.26 -1.88 11.20
CA LEU A 169 -7.40 -1.43 10.41
C LEU A 169 -7.14 -1.69 8.93
N PHE A 170 -7.96 -2.54 8.30
CA PHE A 170 -8.01 -2.70 6.86
C PHE A 170 -9.14 -1.84 6.27
N ASN A 171 -8.77 -0.69 5.71
CA ASN A 171 -9.62 0.11 4.84
C ASN A 171 -9.69 -0.57 3.45
N ASN A 172 -10.54 -1.58 3.34
CA ASN A 172 -10.71 -2.41 2.15
C ASN A 172 -12.04 -2.16 1.43
N ALA A 173 -13.11 -1.83 2.14
CA ALA A 173 -14.40 -1.53 1.53
C ALA A 173 -14.28 -0.46 0.45
N GLY A 174 -15.00 -0.67 -0.64
CA GLY A 174 -15.12 0.31 -1.69
C GLY A 174 -16.05 -0.14 -2.80
N LEU A 175 -16.45 0.81 -3.62
CA LEU A 175 -17.32 0.60 -4.77
C LEU A 175 -16.84 1.42 -5.97
N ALA A 176 -17.26 1.00 -7.15
CA ALA A 176 -17.10 1.75 -8.39
C ALA A 176 -18.39 1.62 -9.20
N ARG A 177 -18.87 2.73 -9.78
CA ARG A 177 -20.10 2.74 -10.60
C ARG A 177 -19.84 2.47 -12.08
N GLY A 178 -18.70 2.93 -12.60
CA GLY A 178 -18.33 2.70 -14.00
C GLY A 178 -19.00 3.64 -15.00
N PHE A 179 -19.42 4.84 -14.56
CA PHE A 179 -20.03 5.85 -15.43
C PHE A 179 -19.01 6.89 -15.88
N THR A 180 -19.22 7.46 -17.07
CA THR A 180 -18.53 8.69 -17.47
C THR A 180 -19.03 9.87 -16.66
N MET A 181 -18.28 10.97 -16.69
CA MET A 181 -18.63 12.21 -15.98
C MET A 181 -19.98 12.81 -16.43
N LEU A 182 -20.44 12.47 -17.64
CA LEU A 182 -21.72 12.93 -18.18
C LEU A 182 -22.89 11.99 -17.85
N GLU A 183 -22.61 10.75 -17.48
CA GLU A 183 -23.63 9.73 -17.18
C GLU A 183 -23.93 9.60 -15.68
N GLY A 184 -22.91 9.74 -14.84
CA GLY A 184 -23.04 9.57 -13.38
C GLY A 184 -23.86 10.68 -12.74
N THR A 185 -24.73 10.32 -11.79
CA THR A 185 -25.48 11.31 -11.01
C THR A 185 -24.61 11.93 -9.91
N PRO A 186 -24.97 13.09 -9.36
CA PRO A 186 -24.29 13.63 -8.17
C PRO A 186 -24.27 12.64 -6.98
N ALA A 187 -25.35 11.88 -6.80
CA ALA A 187 -25.45 10.86 -5.75
C ALA A 187 -24.48 9.69 -5.97
N ASP A 188 -24.23 9.29 -7.23
CA ASP A 188 -23.23 8.28 -7.57
C ASP A 188 -21.82 8.73 -7.21
N VAL A 189 -21.49 10.00 -7.50
CA VAL A 189 -20.19 10.57 -7.15
C VAL A 189 -20.05 10.69 -5.63
N GLU A 190 -21.09 11.17 -4.94
CA GLU A 190 -21.08 11.32 -3.48
C GLU A 190 -20.88 9.97 -2.78
N ILE A 191 -21.62 8.93 -3.16
CA ILE A 191 -21.49 7.62 -2.50
C ILE A 191 -20.11 7.00 -2.74
N THR A 192 -19.52 7.17 -3.94
CA THR A 192 -18.15 6.73 -4.23
C THR A 192 -17.16 7.48 -3.33
N ILE A 193 -17.25 8.81 -3.22
CA ILE A 193 -16.36 9.62 -2.37
C ILE A 193 -16.51 9.25 -0.89
N ARG A 194 -17.74 9.15 -0.40
CA ARG A 194 -18.01 8.86 1.00
C ARG A 194 -17.47 7.49 1.41
N THR A 195 -17.73 6.48 0.60
CA THR A 195 -17.29 5.10 0.89
C THR A 195 -15.78 4.92 0.71
N ASN A 196 -15.20 5.40 -0.40
CA ASN A 196 -13.82 5.07 -0.77
C ASN A 196 -12.77 6.00 -0.15
N LEU A 197 -13.16 7.20 0.30
CA LEU A 197 -12.24 8.23 0.80
C LEU A 197 -12.62 8.75 2.19
N ILE A 198 -13.85 9.21 2.38
CA ILE A 198 -14.26 9.79 3.67
C ILE A 198 -14.31 8.72 4.75
N ALA A 199 -14.86 7.54 4.49
CA ALA A 199 -14.94 6.47 5.47
C ALA A 199 -13.55 6.02 5.97
N PRO A 200 -12.53 5.75 5.12
CA PRO A 200 -11.16 5.52 5.59
C PRO A 200 -10.60 6.62 6.48
N PHE A 201 -10.91 7.89 6.18
CA PHE A 201 -10.50 9.03 7.00
C PHE A 201 -11.15 9.00 8.38
N LEU A 202 -12.46 8.78 8.43
CA LEU A 202 -13.23 8.72 9.68
C LEU A 202 -12.86 7.49 10.52
N LEU A 203 -12.67 6.32 9.91
CA LEU A 203 -12.22 5.11 10.60
C LEU A 203 -10.82 5.29 11.21
N ALA A 204 -9.91 5.93 10.46
CA ALA A 204 -8.62 6.32 11.02
C ALA A 204 -8.81 7.27 12.20
N LYS A 205 -9.66 8.30 12.08
CA LYS A 205 -9.96 9.23 13.17
C LYS A 205 -10.50 8.53 14.43
N GLU A 206 -11.32 7.49 14.28
CA GLU A 206 -11.93 6.76 15.39
C GLU A 206 -10.98 5.77 16.11
N PHE A 207 -10.00 5.20 15.40
CA PHE A 207 -9.14 4.14 15.95
C PHE A 207 -7.68 4.55 16.15
N LEU A 208 -7.19 5.53 15.39
CA LEU A 208 -5.81 6.03 15.46
C LEU A 208 -5.41 6.59 16.84
N PRO A 209 -6.27 7.30 17.59
CA PRO A 209 -5.91 7.83 18.91
C PRO A 209 -5.25 6.81 19.84
N GLU A 210 -5.83 5.62 19.93
CA GLU A 210 -5.30 4.56 20.79
C GLU A 210 -4.02 3.94 20.20
N MET A 211 -3.93 3.81 18.87
CA MET A 211 -2.71 3.34 18.20
C MET A 211 -1.54 4.28 18.49
N VAL A 212 -1.79 5.60 18.45
CA VAL A 212 -0.81 6.64 18.78
C VAL A 212 -0.43 6.55 20.26
N ARG A 213 -1.40 6.46 21.17
CA ARG A 213 -1.14 6.38 22.61
C ARG A 213 -0.27 5.18 22.98
N ARG A 214 -0.46 4.04 22.30
CA ARG A 214 0.34 2.81 22.51
C ARG A 214 1.65 2.79 21.72
N ASP A 215 1.85 3.77 20.82
CA ASP A 215 2.82 3.72 19.72
C ASP A 215 2.80 2.32 19.07
N HIS A 216 1.62 1.81 18.74
CA HIS A 216 1.45 0.44 18.25
C HIS A 216 0.17 0.34 17.42
N GLY A 217 0.32 -0.09 16.16
CA GLY A 217 -0.81 -0.37 15.30
C GLY A 217 -0.41 -0.42 13.83
N HIS A 218 -1.36 -0.78 12.97
CA HIS A 218 -1.14 -0.89 11.53
C HIS A 218 -2.40 -0.54 10.72
N ILE A 219 -2.32 0.47 9.87
CA ILE A 219 -3.42 0.82 8.95
C ILE A 219 -3.08 0.35 7.54
N VAL A 220 -3.96 -0.46 6.95
CA VAL A 220 -3.83 -0.98 5.58
C VAL A 220 -4.88 -0.33 4.71
N ASN A 221 -4.43 0.38 3.68
CA ASN A 221 -5.31 1.02 2.71
C ASN A 221 -5.29 0.24 1.38
N THR A 222 -6.48 -0.12 0.89
CA THR A 222 -6.66 -0.77 -0.40
C THR A 222 -6.79 0.27 -1.50
N GLY A 223 -5.65 0.62 -2.08
CA GLY A 223 -5.53 1.50 -3.24
C GLY A 223 -5.82 0.78 -4.57
N SER A 224 -5.42 1.43 -5.66
CA SER A 224 -5.67 0.95 -7.02
C SER A 224 -4.66 1.57 -7.98
N LEU A 225 -4.28 0.87 -9.05
CA LEU A 225 -3.52 1.43 -10.15
C LEU A 225 -4.26 2.61 -10.81
N SER A 226 -5.59 2.66 -10.72
CA SER A 226 -6.40 3.78 -11.24
C SER A 226 -6.07 5.12 -10.59
N ALA A 227 -5.47 5.13 -9.40
CA ALA A 227 -4.94 6.35 -8.77
C ALA A 227 -3.76 6.97 -9.54
N LEU A 228 -3.13 6.19 -10.43
CA LEU A 228 -1.97 6.58 -11.24
C LEU A 228 -2.35 6.68 -12.72
N LEU A 229 -3.12 5.71 -13.21
CA LEU A 229 -3.61 5.62 -14.57
C LEU A 229 -5.13 5.51 -14.56
N PRO A 230 -5.86 6.63 -14.47
CA PRO A 230 -7.32 6.62 -14.42
C PRO A 230 -7.89 6.11 -15.75
N PRO A 231 -8.68 5.03 -15.75
CA PRO A 231 -9.43 4.60 -16.94
C PRO A 231 -10.58 5.58 -17.24
N ALA A 232 -10.93 5.71 -18.52
CA ALA A 232 -12.17 6.39 -18.91
C ALA A 232 -13.38 5.65 -18.30
N GLY A 233 -14.35 6.41 -17.77
CA GLY A 233 -15.53 5.84 -17.07
C GLY A 233 -15.31 5.50 -15.60
N LEU A 234 -14.15 5.84 -15.01
CA LEU A 234 -13.85 5.63 -13.59
C LEU A 234 -13.25 6.87 -12.94
N VAL A 235 -13.69 8.06 -13.34
CA VAL A 235 -13.09 9.33 -12.91
C VAL A 235 -13.27 9.55 -11.41
N ASP A 236 -14.50 9.40 -10.91
CA ASP A 236 -14.84 9.50 -9.48
C ASP A 236 -14.06 8.48 -8.64
N TYR A 237 -14.09 7.21 -9.05
CA TYR A 237 -13.35 6.13 -8.40
C TYR A 237 -11.85 6.42 -8.36
N SER A 238 -11.25 6.83 -9.48
CA SER A 238 -9.83 7.14 -9.57
C SER A 238 -9.44 8.33 -8.70
N ALA A 239 -10.28 9.36 -8.64
CA ALA A 239 -10.09 10.49 -7.74
C ALA A 239 -10.08 10.05 -6.27
N THR A 240 -11.01 9.19 -5.85
CA THR A 240 -11.01 8.66 -4.47
C THR A 240 -9.78 7.83 -4.14
N LYS A 241 -9.31 6.98 -5.06
CA LYS A 241 -8.12 6.16 -4.84
C LYS A 241 -6.82 6.98 -4.85
N ALA A 242 -6.77 8.06 -5.62
CA ALA A 242 -5.69 9.04 -5.52
C ALA A 242 -5.72 9.79 -4.17
N GLY A 243 -6.91 10.21 -3.72
CA GLY A 243 -7.10 10.80 -2.39
C GLY A 243 -6.67 9.88 -1.26
N LEU A 244 -7.02 8.59 -1.34
CA LEU A 244 -6.66 7.58 -0.34
C LEU A 244 -5.14 7.33 -0.29
N ALA A 245 -4.46 7.35 -1.44
CA ALA A 245 -3.00 7.25 -1.50
C ALA A 245 -2.34 8.49 -0.85
N THR A 246 -2.88 9.69 -1.08
CA THR A 246 -2.38 10.92 -0.44
C THR A 246 -2.66 10.93 1.07
N LEU A 247 -3.84 10.48 1.51
CA LEU A 247 -4.18 10.29 2.93
C LEU A 247 -3.16 9.36 3.60
N HIS A 248 -2.83 8.23 2.96
CA HIS A 248 -1.83 7.30 3.46
C HIS A 248 -0.45 7.97 3.64
N GLU A 249 0.03 8.71 2.64
CA GLU A 249 1.32 9.39 2.70
C GLU A 249 1.35 10.49 3.76
N GLY A 250 0.29 11.32 3.82
CA GLY A 250 0.16 12.39 4.80
C GLY A 250 0.14 11.85 6.23
N LEU A 251 -0.66 10.81 6.47
CA LEU A 251 -0.78 10.19 7.79
C LEU A 251 0.55 9.58 8.28
N GLN A 252 1.34 8.96 7.38
CA GLN A 252 2.69 8.49 7.74
C GLN A 252 3.59 9.62 8.28
N LEU A 253 3.52 10.81 7.67
CA LEU A 253 4.32 11.97 8.07
C LEU A 253 3.82 12.54 9.40
N GLU A 254 2.50 12.67 9.56
CA GLU A 254 1.87 13.16 10.79
C GLU A 254 2.19 12.27 11.99
N LEU A 255 2.14 10.94 11.83
CA LEU A 255 2.46 10.00 12.90
C LEU A 255 3.89 10.16 13.40
N LYS A 256 4.85 10.36 12.48
CA LYS A 256 6.25 10.57 12.84
C LYS A 256 6.49 11.93 13.47
N ALA A 257 6.05 13.02 12.84
CA ALA A 257 6.44 14.38 13.25
C ALA A 257 5.54 15.01 14.31
N ARG A 258 4.24 14.72 14.29
CA ARG A 258 3.27 15.37 15.18
C ARG A 258 2.92 14.50 16.38
N HIS A 259 2.67 13.22 16.13
CA HIS A 259 2.22 12.29 17.17
C HIS A 259 3.35 11.51 17.86
N LYS A 260 4.58 11.59 17.34
CA LYS A 260 5.76 10.87 17.86
C LYS A 260 5.49 9.37 18.02
N ALA A 261 4.72 8.79 17.09
CA ALA A 261 4.31 7.40 17.08
C ALA A 261 4.95 6.64 15.90
N PRO A 262 6.29 6.47 15.89
CA PRO A 262 7.02 5.89 14.76
C PRO A 262 6.74 4.41 14.52
N ARG A 263 6.10 3.70 15.46
CA ARG A 263 5.79 2.27 15.35
C ARG A 263 4.37 2.01 14.85
N VAL A 264 3.51 3.02 14.74
CA VAL A 264 2.24 2.90 14.01
C VAL A 264 2.55 2.81 12.53
N ARG A 265 2.24 1.65 11.93
CA ARG A 265 2.59 1.30 10.55
C ARG A 265 1.48 1.62 9.60
N LEU A 266 1.84 1.86 8.35
CA LEU A 266 0.88 1.94 7.27
C LEU A 266 1.32 1.04 6.10
N THR A 267 0.35 0.38 5.48
CA THR A 267 0.56 -0.37 4.22
C THR A 267 -0.42 0.09 3.15
N LEU A 268 0.08 0.28 1.94
CA LEU A 268 -0.73 0.67 0.79
C LEU A 268 -0.68 -0.44 -0.25
N GLY A 269 -1.82 -1.03 -0.56
CA GLY A 269 -1.97 -1.96 -1.67
C GLY A 269 -2.31 -1.21 -2.96
N VAL A 270 -1.42 -1.20 -3.95
CA VAL A 270 -1.68 -0.66 -5.29
C VAL A 270 -1.85 -1.82 -6.24
N PHE A 271 -3.10 -2.13 -6.56
CA PHE A 271 -3.45 -3.32 -7.33
C PHE A 271 -3.93 -2.98 -8.75
N GLY A 272 -3.64 -3.86 -9.69
CA GLY A 272 -4.34 -3.94 -10.97
C GLY A 272 -5.75 -4.50 -10.79
N PHE A 273 -6.27 -5.17 -11.81
CA PHE A 273 -7.59 -5.78 -11.75
C PHE A 273 -7.58 -6.98 -10.79
N VAL A 274 -8.42 -6.95 -9.75
CA VAL A 274 -8.62 -8.05 -8.80
C VAL A 274 -10.01 -8.63 -9.01
N GLN A 275 -10.11 -9.95 -9.05
CA GLN A 275 -11.37 -10.67 -9.20
C GLN A 275 -12.23 -10.50 -7.94
N THR A 276 -13.10 -9.49 -7.95
CA THR A 276 -14.02 -9.15 -6.84
C THR A 276 -15.36 -8.69 -7.42
N PRO A 277 -16.44 -8.58 -6.63
CA PRO A 277 -17.73 -8.11 -7.13
C PRO A 277 -17.71 -6.71 -7.78
N ILE A 278 -16.69 -5.89 -7.50
CA ILE A 278 -16.51 -4.56 -8.13
C ILE A 278 -16.24 -4.68 -9.64
N PHE A 279 -15.61 -5.78 -10.08
CA PHE A 279 -15.24 -5.99 -11.47
C PHE A 279 -15.68 -7.38 -11.95
N SER A 280 -16.64 -7.41 -12.88
CA SER A 280 -17.03 -8.63 -13.59
C SER A 280 -16.76 -8.45 -15.08
N GLY A 281 -15.76 -9.14 -15.62
CA GLY A 281 -15.36 -9.02 -17.03
C GLY A 281 -14.02 -9.68 -17.35
N SER A 282 -13.74 -9.90 -18.64
CA SER A 282 -12.45 -10.41 -19.14
C SER A 282 -11.54 -9.28 -19.64
N CYS A 283 -10.27 -9.30 -19.23
CA CYS A 283 -9.25 -8.38 -19.78
C CYS A 283 -8.59 -9.00 -21.03
N ASP A 284 -9.35 -9.34 -22.07
CA ASP A 284 -8.85 -10.16 -23.19
C ASP A 284 -7.63 -9.54 -23.90
N ARG A 285 -7.61 -8.21 -24.06
CA ARG A 285 -6.51 -7.49 -24.72
C ARG A 285 -5.27 -7.28 -23.84
N TRP A 286 -5.42 -7.27 -22.51
CA TRP A 286 -4.35 -6.93 -21.57
C TRP A 286 -3.90 -8.09 -20.67
N HIS A 287 -4.52 -9.28 -20.76
CA HIS A 287 -4.31 -10.41 -19.85
C HIS A 287 -2.84 -10.79 -19.59
N ARG A 288 -1.95 -10.61 -20.57
CA ARG A 288 -0.52 -10.95 -20.42
C ARG A 288 0.27 -9.94 -19.58
N ALA A 289 -0.04 -8.66 -19.76
CA ALA A 289 0.63 -7.56 -19.07
C ALA A 289 -0.05 -7.25 -17.73
N MET A 290 -1.38 -7.23 -17.72
CA MET A 290 -2.23 -7.01 -16.54
C MET A 290 -3.18 -8.19 -16.36
N PRO A 291 -2.68 -9.34 -15.85
CA PRO A 291 -3.55 -10.46 -15.51
C PRO A 291 -4.55 -10.07 -14.43
N LEU A 292 -5.73 -10.68 -14.50
CA LEU A 292 -6.71 -10.60 -13.42
C LEU A 292 -6.14 -11.33 -12.19
N LEU A 293 -5.97 -10.60 -11.10
CA LEU A 293 -5.42 -11.13 -9.85
C LEU A 293 -6.49 -11.90 -9.07
N ASN A 294 -6.10 -13.04 -8.51
CA ASN A 294 -6.93 -13.75 -7.56
C ASN A 294 -6.99 -12.97 -6.24
N ALA A 295 -8.21 -12.71 -5.75
CA ALA A 295 -8.43 -12.01 -4.48
C ALA A 295 -7.79 -12.70 -3.28
N ASP A 296 -7.73 -14.04 -3.29
CA ASP A 296 -7.11 -14.84 -2.24
C ASP A 296 -5.60 -14.56 -2.15
N SER A 297 -4.89 -14.57 -3.29
CA SER A 297 -3.45 -14.27 -3.32
C SER A 297 -3.13 -12.82 -2.93
N VAL A 298 -4.00 -11.87 -3.31
CA VAL A 298 -3.85 -10.47 -2.90
C VAL A 298 -4.11 -10.32 -1.40
N GLY A 299 -5.14 -10.99 -0.88
CA GLY A 299 -5.46 -11.02 0.55
C GLY A 299 -4.34 -11.62 1.40
N GLU A 300 -3.78 -12.75 0.96
CA GLU A 300 -2.60 -13.37 1.59
C GLU A 300 -1.42 -12.39 1.64
N ARG A 301 -1.12 -11.70 0.54
CA ARG A 301 -0.02 -10.74 0.50
C ARG A 301 -0.21 -9.56 1.46
N LEU A 302 -1.46 -9.08 1.60
CA LEU A 302 -1.80 -8.03 2.55
C LEU A 302 -1.66 -8.51 4.00
N VAL A 303 -2.16 -9.71 4.32
CA VAL A 303 -2.02 -10.32 5.65
C VAL A 303 -0.55 -10.53 5.99
N GLU A 304 0.26 -11.06 5.06
CA GLU A 304 1.71 -11.21 5.25
C GLU A 304 2.41 -9.88 5.54
N ALA A 305 2.00 -8.79 4.88
CA ALA A 305 2.59 -7.48 5.13
C ALA A 305 2.35 -7.03 6.57
N VAL A 306 1.13 -7.22 7.10
CA VAL A 306 0.84 -6.89 8.51
C VAL A 306 1.57 -7.83 9.47
N TYR A 307 1.55 -9.14 9.20
CA TYR A 307 2.28 -10.14 10.01
C TYR A 307 3.81 -9.93 10.02
N SER A 308 4.36 -9.26 9.02
CA SER A 308 5.78 -8.90 9.02
C SER A 308 6.14 -7.85 10.09
N GLY A 309 5.15 -7.12 10.62
CA GLY A 309 5.33 -6.01 11.55
C GLY A 309 5.89 -4.74 10.90
N TYR A 310 5.98 -4.70 9.57
CA TYR A 310 6.52 -3.57 8.79
C TYR A 310 5.44 -2.97 7.89
N GLY A 311 5.41 -1.64 7.81
CA GLY A 311 4.71 -0.91 6.77
C GLY A 311 5.39 -1.05 5.41
N SER A 312 4.61 -1.16 4.33
CA SER A 312 5.12 -1.28 2.97
C SER A 312 4.11 -0.83 1.91
N THR A 313 4.59 -0.46 0.72
CA THR A 313 3.74 -0.29 -0.46
C THR A 313 3.80 -1.56 -1.31
N ILE A 314 2.66 -2.23 -1.48
CA ILE A 314 2.56 -3.49 -2.24
C ILE A 314 2.02 -3.17 -3.63
N TYR A 315 2.77 -3.58 -4.66
CA TYR A 315 2.33 -3.48 -6.05
C TYR A 315 2.03 -4.87 -6.60
N LEU A 316 0.81 -5.10 -7.05
CA LEU A 316 0.43 -6.35 -7.73
C LEU A 316 -0.39 -6.07 -8.99
N PRO A 317 -0.13 -6.76 -10.12
CA PRO A 317 1.09 -7.52 -10.40
C PRO A 317 2.33 -6.61 -10.39
N LEU A 318 3.55 -7.16 -10.36
CA LEU A 318 4.80 -6.39 -10.30
C LEU A 318 4.91 -5.36 -11.42
N VAL A 319 4.29 -5.60 -12.59
CA VAL A 319 4.23 -4.62 -13.69
C VAL A 319 3.61 -3.27 -13.27
N VAL A 320 2.70 -3.27 -12.29
CA VAL A 320 2.10 -2.06 -11.71
C VAL A 320 3.18 -1.18 -11.10
N ARG A 321 4.22 -1.79 -10.50
CA ARG A 321 5.38 -1.05 -9.98
C ARG A 321 6.08 -0.29 -11.10
N TRP A 322 6.33 -0.94 -12.24
CA TRP A 322 7.02 -0.32 -13.38
C TRP A 322 6.21 0.84 -13.97
N ILE A 323 4.90 0.64 -14.15
CA ILE A 323 4.00 1.70 -14.61
C ILE A 323 3.99 2.88 -13.66
N ALA A 324 3.91 2.62 -12.35
CA ALA A 324 3.94 3.68 -11.34
C ALA A 324 5.23 4.52 -11.42
N CYS A 325 6.36 3.92 -11.81
CA CYS A 325 7.62 4.62 -12.02
C CYS A 325 7.58 5.50 -13.26
N LEU A 326 7.09 4.96 -14.38
CA LEU A 326 7.03 5.65 -15.67
C LEU A 326 6.10 6.87 -15.65
N VAL A 327 4.92 6.73 -15.05
CA VAL A 327 3.89 7.78 -15.05
C VAL A 327 4.33 9.00 -14.22
N ARG A 328 5.10 8.78 -13.15
CA ARG A 328 5.49 9.83 -12.21
C ARG A 328 6.99 10.15 -12.26
N GLY A 329 7.70 9.69 -13.29
CA GLY A 329 9.11 9.96 -13.54
C GLY A 329 9.42 11.44 -13.78
N PRO A 330 10.63 11.95 -13.46
CA PRO A 330 11.00 13.30 -13.77
C PRO A 330 11.28 13.39 -15.27
N GLY A 331 10.29 13.86 -16.02
CA GLY A 331 10.47 14.26 -17.41
C GLY A 331 10.00 13.22 -18.43
N LYS A 332 9.10 13.67 -19.31
CA LYS A 332 8.79 13.06 -20.60
C LYS A 332 10.04 13.09 -21.50
N ARG A 333 11.03 12.23 -21.26
CA ARG A 333 12.13 12.00 -22.22
C ARG A 333 12.23 10.51 -22.54
N PRO A 334 11.99 10.12 -23.79
CA PRO A 334 12.04 8.74 -24.20
C PRO A 334 13.51 8.35 -24.45
N TRP A 335 13.91 7.18 -23.96
CA TRP A 335 15.16 6.47 -24.25
C TRP A 335 16.49 7.11 -23.78
N CYS A 336 17.13 6.47 -22.81
CA CYS A 336 18.57 6.12 -22.86
C CYS A 336 18.87 5.00 -21.84
N PHE A 337 19.85 4.17 -22.17
CA PHE A 337 20.23 2.86 -21.59
C PHE A 337 20.40 2.75 -20.06
N VAL A 338 20.29 3.84 -19.30
CA VAL A 338 20.28 3.87 -17.81
C VAL A 338 18.91 3.46 -17.23
N GLY A 339 17.87 3.49 -18.07
CA GLY A 339 16.50 3.22 -17.68
C GLY A 339 16.27 1.88 -17.01
N ALA A 340 16.95 0.78 -17.38
CA ALA A 340 16.67 -0.53 -16.78
C ALA A 340 17.03 -0.59 -15.28
N LEU A 341 18.12 0.07 -14.85
CA LEU A 341 18.57 0.06 -13.45
C LEU A 341 17.81 1.09 -12.60
N GLU A 342 17.49 2.25 -13.18
CA GLU A 342 16.59 3.25 -12.56
C GLU A 342 15.14 2.74 -12.47
N LEU A 343 14.65 1.99 -13.45
CA LEU A 343 13.34 1.35 -13.43
C LEU A 343 13.26 0.19 -12.43
N MET A 344 14.39 -0.44 -12.09
CA MET A 344 14.44 -1.49 -11.07
C MET A 344 14.44 -0.94 -9.63
N THR A 345 14.91 0.30 -9.44
CA THR A 345 15.06 0.94 -8.12
C THR A 345 14.02 2.03 -7.84
N SER A 346 13.39 2.61 -8.87
CA SER A 346 12.37 3.65 -8.70
C SER A 346 11.01 3.10 -8.26
N THR A 347 10.23 3.95 -7.61
CA THR A 347 8.83 3.74 -7.22
C THR A 347 8.11 5.09 -7.15
N GLN A 348 6.80 5.06 -7.42
CA GLN A 348 5.75 6.07 -7.23
C GLN A 348 5.96 7.51 -7.74
N ARG A 349 7.19 8.06 -7.86
CA ARG A 349 7.55 9.40 -8.37
C ARG A 349 8.95 9.48 -9.00
N GLY A 350 9.37 8.44 -9.74
CA GLY A 350 10.57 8.55 -10.59
C GLY A 350 11.92 8.36 -9.91
N GLY A 351 11.95 7.84 -8.68
CA GLY A 351 13.17 7.53 -7.94
C GLY A 351 12.88 6.57 -6.78
N PRO A 352 13.90 6.16 -6.00
CA PRO A 352 13.69 5.28 -4.85
C PRO A 352 12.65 5.78 -3.84
N GLU A 353 11.80 4.89 -3.32
CA GLU A 353 10.74 5.24 -2.36
C GLU A 353 11.29 6.00 -1.16
N TRP A 354 12.41 5.51 -0.61
CA TRP A 354 13.09 6.14 0.52
C TRP A 354 13.55 7.56 0.20
N LEU A 355 14.01 7.84 -1.03
CA LEU A 355 14.42 9.18 -1.43
C LEU A 355 13.22 10.12 -1.53
N SER A 356 12.13 9.68 -2.16
CA SER A 356 10.89 10.47 -2.23
C SER A 356 10.33 10.78 -0.84
N ARG A 357 10.43 9.82 0.09
CA ARG A 357 10.03 10.01 1.49
C ARG A 357 10.95 10.98 2.20
N LEU A 358 12.27 10.90 2.06
CA LEU A 358 13.19 11.89 2.63
C LEU A 358 12.93 13.31 2.13
N VAL A 359 12.59 13.49 0.84
CA VAL A 359 12.18 14.80 0.31
C VAL A 359 10.91 15.29 0.99
N ARG A 360 9.90 14.41 1.16
CA ARG A 360 8.68 14.74 1.92
C ARG A 360 8.97 15.02 3.39
N GLU A 361 9.94 14.36 4.00
CA GLU A 361 10.30 14.63 5.39
C GLU A 361 10.80 16.07 5.62
N ARG A 362 11.20 16.79 4.57
CA ARG A 362 11.45 18.24 4.67
C ARG A 362 10.20 19.04 5.06
N THR A 363 9.00 18.54 4.76
CA THR A 363 7.75 19.19 5.16
C THR A 363 7.44 19.01 6.65
N LEU A 364 8.14 18.13 7.37
CA LEU A 364 7.92 17.93 8.82
C LEU A 364 8.23 19.18 9.64
N GLY A 365 9.12 20.04 9.14
CA GLY A 365 9.47 21.31 9.78
C GLY A 365 8.48 22.45 9.53
N LEU A 366 7.47 22.27 8.68
CA LEU A 366 6.47 23.31 8.41
C LEU A 366 5.55 23.48 9.63
N ASN A 367 5.75 24.52 10.42
CA ASN A 367 4.86 24.87 11.52
C ASN A 367 3.81 25.88 11.02
N LEU A 368 2.73 25.35 10.46
CA LEU A 368 1.55 26.14 10.11
C LEU A 368 0.56 26.11 11.29
N GLU A 369 0.26 27.28 11.84
CA GLU A 369 -0.81 27.46 12.82
C GLU A 369 -2.13 27.71 12.09
N PHE A 370 -3.10 26.82 12.32
CA PHE A 370 -4.44 26.94 11.75
C PHE A 370 -5.43 27.15 12.91
N LYS A 371 -6.29 28.17 12.80
CA LYS A 371 -7.38 28.42 13.76
C LYS A 371 -8.34 27.22 13.78
N GLY A 372 -8.86 26.85 14.96
CA GLY A 372 -9.85 25.76 15.11
C GLY A 372 -9.28 24.33 15.15
N ARG A 373 -7.98 24.15 15.41
CA ARG A 373 -7.34 22.82 15.47
C ARG A 373 -7.93 21.97 16.60
N GLN A 374 -8.36 20.75 16.27
CA GLN A 374 -8.74 19.73 17.24
C GLN A 374 -7.48 19.13 17.89
N GLN A 375 -7.53 18.85 19.19
CA GLN A 375 -6.41 18.26 19.95
C GLN A 375 -6.74 16.86 20.44
N LEU A 376 -5.72 16.00 20.49
CA LEU A 376 -5.82 14.69 21.10
C LEU A 376 -5.84 14.84 22.63
N ASP A 377 -6.75 14.13 23.31
CA ASP A 377 -6.76 14.04 24.76
C ASP A 377 -5.87 12.88 25.23
N ASP A 378 -4.72 13.22 25.81
CA ASP A 378 -3.72 12.26 26.30
C ASP A 378 -4.29 11.27 27.35
N LYS A 379 -5.40 11.60 28.02
CA LYS A 379 -5.99 10.75 29.08
C LYS A 379 -7.08 9.81 28.57
N THR A 380 -7.83 10.17 27.53
CA THR A 380 -9.04 9.44 27.12
C THR A 380 -8.94 8.82 25.72
N SER A 381 -7.83 9.04 25.00
CA SER A 381 -7.72 8.68 23.58
C SER A 381 -8.86 9.29 22.72
N GLY A 382 -9.51 10.34 23.22
CA GLY A 382 -10.55 11.10 22.53
C GLY A 382 -9.99 12.29 21.77
N ILE A 383 -10.78 12.86 20.85
CA ILE A 383 -10.44 14.09 20.12
C ILE A 383 -11.28 15.22 20.71
N ARG A 384 -10.64 16.25 21.30
CA ARG A 384 -11.32 17.44 21.80
C ARG A 384 -11.33 18.53 20.72
N GLY A 385 -12.50 19.06 20.39
CA GLY A 385 -12.63 20.30 19.63
C GLY A 385 -12.42 21.52 20.53
N ILE A 386 -11.66 22.50 20.08
CA ILE A 386 -11.64 23.83 20.70
C ILE A 386 -12.78 24.63 20.05
N GLY A 387 -13.85 24.86 20.80
CA GLY A 387 -14.92 25.81 20.47
C GLY A 387 -15.94 25.35 19.42
N ALA A 388 -17.10 24.91 19.87
CA ALA A 388 -18.35 24.91 19.09
C ALA A 388 -19.06 26.27 19.18
N ASP A 389 -18.29 27.37 19.25
CA ASP A 389 -18.82 28.72 19.14
C ASP A 389 -18.45 29.26 17.77
N ARG A 390 -19.49 29.47 16.95
CA ARG A 390 -19.50 30.05 15.60
C ARG A 390 -18.19 30.74 15.19
N ALA A 391 -17.41 30.08 14.34
CA ALA A 391 -16.50 30.79 13.45
C ALA A 391 -17.32 31.29 12.26
N ASP A 392 -17.69 32.57 12.28
CA ASP A 392 -18.29 33.25 11.13
C ASP A 392 -17.35 33.15 9.93
N ALA A 393 -17.93 32.92 8.75
CA ALA A 393 -17.20 32.74 7.50
C ALA A 393 -16.43 34.01 7.02
N SER A 394 -16.54 35.13 7.75
CA SER A 394 -15.91 36.41 7.44
C SER A 394 -14.45 36.54 7.88
N ASP A 395 -13.94 35.65 8.74
CA ASP A 395 -12.59 35.80 9.32
C ASP A 395 -11.49 35.01 8.56
N MET A 396 -11.80 34.51 7.36
CA MET A 396 -10.83 33.84 6.49
C MET A 396 -9.96 34.84 5.71
N VAL A 397 -9.16 35.63 6.42
CA VAL A 397 -8.01 36.32 5.81
C VAL A 397 -6.74 35.55 6.19
N VAL A 398 -6.14 34.92 5.20
CA VAL A 398 -4.79 34.35 5.31
C VAL A 398 -3.82 35.52 5.11
N GLU A 399 -3.28 36.07 6.20
CA GLU A 399 -2.06 36.88 6.09
C GLU A 399 -0.91 35.95 5.75
N VAL A 400 -0.51 36.00 4.48
CA VAL A 400 0.75 35.44 4.02
C VAL A 400 1.79 36.53 4.24
N ASP A 401 2.50 36.47 5.36
CA ASP A 401 3.75 37.22 5.48
C ASP A 401 4.74 36.64 4.47
N ALA A 402 4.97 37.41 3.40
CA ALA A 402 6.02 37.18 2.43
C ALA A 402 7.35 37.75 2.98
N PRO A 403 8.50 37.27 2.47
CA PRO A 403 9.74 37.01 3.21
C PRO A 403 10.46 38.22 3.84
#